data_AF-A0A2D6MJ91-F1
#
_entry.id   AF-A0A2D6MJ91-F1
#
_cell.length_a   1.000
_cell.length_b   1.000
_cell.length_c   1.000
_cell.angle_alpha   90.00
_cell.angle_beta   90.00
_cell.angle_gamma   90.00
#
_symmetry.space_group_name_H-M   'P 1'
#
loop_
_entity.id
_entity.type
_entity.pdbx_description
1 polymer ?
#
loop_
_entity_poly.entity_id
_entity_poly.type
_entity_poly.pdbx_seq_one_letter_code
_entity_poly.pdbx_strand_id
1 'polypeptide(L)'
;MKERTDLYIKFIGPAFNEMVDKIVFTYKFTSLPNIDSLREECKIWLMTILGKYDPNRGSAAFSYFSVITKNWFIHKVKKQQKQNKREVDLYNISKSYEEQYLSTEESYLTHREEDEFWKEFYTELKSWDTTQMKENDLKVYKAILILFESKDDIDIFNKKAIYLYLREITGLNTKQIVNSLKKFRKRYYNFKQDWDVGAI
;
A
#
# COMPACT_ATOMS: atom_id res chain seq x y z
N MET A 1 30.17 16.69 24.63
CA MET A 1 29.47 17.19 23.42
C MET A 1 30.31 16.96 22.17
N LYS A 2 31.56 17.47 22.09
CA LYS A 2 32.49 17.23 20.96
C LYS A 2 32.58 15.76 20.53
N GLU A 3 32.85 14.85 21.47
CA GLU A 3 33.07 13.43 21.18
C GLU A 3 31.87 12.71 20.53
N ARG A 4 30.64 13.02 20.96
CA ARG A 4 29.42 12.43 20.35
C ARG A 4 29.18 12.98 18.94
N THR A 5 29.46 14.27 18.75
CA THR A 5 29.37 14.91 17.44
C THR A 5 30.41 14.35 16.48
N ASP A 6 31.64 14.14 16.95
CA ASP A 6 32.73 13.57 16.14
C ASP A 6 32.43 12.12 15.73
N LEU A 7 31.92 11.30 16.65
CA LEU A 7 31.47 9.93 16.35
C LEU A 7 30.35 9.90 15.31
N TYR A 8 29.39 10.81 15.42
CA TYR A 8 28.31 10.92 14.44
C TYR A 8 28.86 11.30 13.07
N ILE A 9 29.64 12.39 12.98
CA ILE A 9 30.16 12.89 11.71
C ILE A 9 31.05 11.86 11.01
N LYS A 10 31.89 11.14 11.77
CA LYS A 10 32.88 10.23 11.20
C LYS A 10 32.32 8.86 10.83
N PHE A 11 31.35 8.33 11.58
CA PHE A 11 30.92 6.94 11.43
C PHE A 11 29.43 6.79 11.11
N ILE A 12 28.55 7.49 11.85
CA ILE A 12 27.10 7.26 11.73
C ILE A 12 26.49 8.03 10.56
N GLY A 13 26.86 9.30 10.41
CA GLY A 13 26.39 10.19 9.36
C GLY A 13 26.63 9.64 7.95
N PRO A 14 27.87 9.23 7.59
CA PRO A 14 28.15 8.63 6.29
C PRO A 14 27.31 7.37 6.03
N ALA A 15 27.16 6.50 7.03
CA ALA A 15 26.36 5.28 6.91
C ALA A 15 24.87 5.59 6.72
N PHE A 16 24.34 6.58 7.43
CA PHE A 16 22.96 7.05 7.23
C PHE A 16 22.75 7.70 5.87
N ASN A 17 23.72 8.47 5.38
CA ASN A 17 23.65 9.06 4.04
C ASN A 17 23.54 7.97 2.98
N GLU A 18 24.43 6.98 3.03
CA GLU A 18 24.42 5.87 2.06
C GLU A 18 23.13 5.03 2.17
N MET A 19 22.65 4.78 3.39
CA MET A 19 21.40 4.05 3.63
C MET A 19 20.18 4.81 3.10
N VAL A 20 20.07 6.11 3.38
CA VAL A 20 18.97 6.96 2.88
C VAL A 20 18.99 6.98 1.36
N ASP A 21 20.17 7.14 0.75
CA ASP A 21 20.32 7.18 -0.70
C ASP A 21 19.92 5.85 -1.33
N LYS A 22 20.43 4.72 -0.82
CA LYS A 22 20.03 3.39 -1.30
C LYS A 22 18.53 3.18 -1.18
N ILE A 23 17.90 3.56 -0.07
CA ILE A 23 16.43 3.44 0.10
C ILE A 23 15.70 4.33 -0.92
N VAL A 24 16.16 5.56 -1.14
CA VAL A 24 15.57 6.46 -2.13
C VAL A 24 15.65 5.88 -3.55
N PHE A 25 16.79 5.31 -3.93
CA PHE A 25 16.97 4.69 -5.24
C PHE A 25 16.19 3.37 -5.38
N THR A 26 16.33 2.44 -4.43
CA THR A 26 15.68 1.13 -4.46
C THR A 26 14.16 1.23 -4.48
N TYR A 27 13.59 2.17 -3.73
CA TYR A 27 12.14 2.38 -3.68
C TYR A 27 11.65 3.47 -4.63
N LYS A 28 12.52 3.94 -5.55
CA LYS A 28 12.19 4.92 -6.60
C LYS A 28 11.55 6.20 -6.06
N PHE A 29 11.93 6.66 -4.86
CA PHE A 29 11.46 7.95 -4.31
C PHE A 29 12.05 9.16 -5.06
N THR A 30 12.99 8.93 -5.97
CA THR A 30 13.59 9.96 -6.85
C THR A 30 12.60 10.69 -7.74
N SER A 31 11.42 10.11 -8.01
CA SER A 31 10.36 10.77 -8.78
C SER A 31 9.66 11.91 -8.03
N LEU A 32 9.88 12.04 -6.71
CA LEU A 32 9.28 13.11 -5.92
C LEU A 32 9.97 14.45 -6.21
N PRO A 33 9.20 15.52 -6.53
CA PRO A 33 9.76 16.81 -6.94
C PRO A 33 10.61 17.51 -5.85
N ASN A 34 10.50 17.08 -4.59
CA ASN A 34 11.24 17.62 -3.44
C ASN A 34 12.18 16.59 -2.79
N ILE A 35 12.61 15.56 -3.54
CA ILE A 35 13.37 14.43 -2.97
C ILE A 35 14.67 14.84 -2.28
N ASP A 36 15.43 15.80 -2.83
CA ASP A 36 16.70 16.22 -2.23
C ASP A 36 16.49 16.90 -0.87
N SER A 37 15.44 17.72 -0.75
CA SER A 37 15.06 18.30 0.54
C SER A 37 14.60 17.23 1.53
N LEU A 38 13.87 16.21 1.07
CA LEU A 38 13.39 15.12 1.92
C LEU A 38 14.53 14.21 2.39
N ARG A 39 15.59 14.03 1.59
CA ARG A 39 16.81 13.30 1.99
C ARG A 39 17.50 14.00 3.15
N GLU A 40 17.72 15.31 3.06
CA GLU A 40 18.33 16.09 4.14
C GLU A 40 17.47 16.11 5.40
N GLU A 41 16.15 16.29 5.25
CA GLU A 41 15.23 16.22 6.39
C GLU A 41 15.24 14.84 7.07
N CYS A 42 15.32 13.75 6.28
CA CYS A 42 15.39 12.39 6.80
C CYS A 42 16.67 12.15 7.62
N LYS A 43 17.82 12.64 7.15
CA LYS A 43 19.10 12.54 7.86
C LYS A 43 19.06 13.24 9.22
N ILE A 44 18.50 14.45 9.26
CA ILE A 44 18.29 15.20 10.51
C ILE A 44 17.35 14.43 11.43
N TRP A 45 16.24 13.91 10.90
CA TRP A 45 15.29 13.13 11.68
C TRP A 45 15.92 11.86 12.28
N LEU A 46 16.72 11.13 11.49
CA LEU A 46 17.47 9.95 11.95
C LEU A 46 18.37 10.25 13.15
N MET A 47 19.00 11.43 13.16
CA MET A 47 19.80 11.89 14.31
C MET A 47 18.95 12.02 15.59
N THR A 48 17.71 12.52 15.47
CA THR A 48 16.81 12.73 16.62
C THR A 48 16.31 11.43 17.25
N ILE A 49 16.22 10.36 16.44
CA ILE A 49 15.71 9.06 16.89
C ILE A 49 16.83 8.05 17.19
N LEU A 50 18.10 8.43 16.99
CA LEU A 50 19.25 7.58 17.24
C LEU A 50 19.25 7.02 18.68
N GLY A 51 18.89 7.85 19.66
CA GLY A 51 18.81 7.45 21.08
C GLY A 51 17.63 6.57 21.44
N LYS A 52 16.71 6.29 20.51
CA LYS A 52 15.56 5.39 20.72
C LYS A 52 15.88 3.94 20.38
N TYR A 53 17.02 3.68 19.73
CA TYR A 53 17.45 2.33 19.41
C TYR A 53 18.00 1.63 20.66
N ASP A 54 17.53 0.40 20.90
CA ASP A 54 17.93 -0.43 22.02
C ASP A 54 18.57 -1.73 21.49
N PRO A 55 19.89 -1.91 21.66
CA PRO A 55 20.61 -3.11 21.23
C PRO A 55 20.08 -4.41 21.84
N ASN A 56 19.44 -4.36 23.01
CA ASN A 56 18.95 -5.55 23.72
C ASN A 56 17.65 -6.11 23.13
N ARG A 57 17.00 -5.39 22.20
CA ARG A 57 15.73 -5.82 21.57
C ARG A 57 15.92 -6.82 20.42
N GLY A 58 17.14 -7.30 20.19
CA GLY A 58 17.43 -8.38 19.22
C GLY A 58 17.36 -7.98 17.74
N SER A 59 17.07 -6.70 17.42
CA SER A 59 17.09 -6.20 16.04
C SER A 59 18.41 -5.51 15.74
N ALA A 60 19.05 -5.89 14.64
CA ALA A 60 20.26 -5.21 14.17
C ALA A 60 19.96 -3.74 13.86
N ALA A 61 20.86 -2.84 14.25
CA ALA A 61 20.68 -1.39 14.10
C ALA A 61 20.35 -1.00 12.66
N PHE A 62 21.07 -1.56 11.68
CA PHE A 62 20.85 -1.30 10.27
C PHE A 62 19.42 -1.68 9.82
N SER A 63 18.94 -2.86 10.23
CA SER A 63 17.58 -3.32 9.91
C SER A 63 16.53 -2.41 10.53
N TYR A 64 16.71 -2.02 11.79
CA TYR A 64 15.80 -1.10 12.49
C TYR A 64 15.72 0.25 11.78
N PHE A 65 16.87 0.89 11.52
CA PHE A 65 16.92 2.20 10.89
C PHE A 65 16.47 2.16 9.42
N SER A 66 16.72 1.07 8.69
CA SER A 66 16.23 0.92 7.31
C SER A 66 14.70 0.85 7.23
N VAL A 67 14.07 0.07 8.11
CA VAL A 67 12.61 -0.10 8.15
C VAL A 67 11.91 1.23 8.47
N ILE A 68 12.39 1.94 9.48
CA ILE A 68 11.77 3.21 9.88
C ILE A 68 12.04 4.34 8.88
N THR A 69 13.19 4.34 8.21
CA THR A 69 13.52 5.29 7.13
C THR A 69 12.56 5.11 5.96
N LYS A 70 12.36 3.88 5.49
CA LYS A 70 11.36 3.56 4.45
C LYS A 70 9.97 4.06 4.86
N ASN A 71 9.54 3.72 6.07
CA ASN A 71 8.22 4.13 6.56
C ASN A 71 8.08 5.66 6.63
N TRP A 72 9.15 6.37 7.01
CA TRP A 72 9.17 7.83 7.06
C TRP A 72 8.92 8.44 5.67
N PHE A 73 9.59 7.96 4.62
CA PHE A 73 9.35 8.42 3.24
C PHE A 73 7.93 8.10 2.78
N ILE A 74 7.42 6.89 3.05
CA ILE A 74 6.03 6.51 2.73
C ILE A 74 5.03 7.48 3.38
N HIS A 75 5.27 7.88 4.64
CA HIS A 75 4.41 8.84 5.32
C HIS A 75 4.48 10.24 4.71
N LYS A 76 5.66 10.69 4.28
CA LYS A 76 5.82 11.98 3.59
C LYS A 76 5.07 12.01 2.26
N VAL A 77 5.22 10.96 1.44
CA VAL A 77 4.48 10.81 0.18
C VAL A 77 2.97 10.82 0.42
N LYS A 78 2.47 10.04 1.37
CA LYS A 78 1.03 10.01 1.70
C LYS A 78 0.51 11.36 2.19
N LYS A 79 1.32 12.11 2.94
CA LYS A 79 0.97 13.46 3.40
C LYS A 79 0.90 14.44 2.22
N GLN A 80 1.88 14.40 1.33
CA GLN A 80 1.92 15.23 0.13
C GLN A 80 0.74 14.90 -0.80
N GLN A 81 0.47 13.62 -1.08
CA GLN A 81 -0.71 13.21 -1.86
C GLN A 81 -2.01 13.70 -1.22
N LYS A 82 -2.13 13.67 0.11
CA LYS A 82 -3.32 14.20 0.81
C LYS A 82 -3.43 15.71 0.72
N GLN A 83 -2.30 16.43 0.67
CA GLN A 83 -2.26 17.88 0.45
C GLN A 83 -2.63 18.21 -1.00
N ASN A 84 -2.01 17.56 -1.99
CA ASN A 84 -2.33 17.73 -3.41
C ASN A 84 -3.81 17.41 -3.72
N LYS A 85 -4.39 16.39 -3.07
CA LYS A 85 -5.83 16.07 -3.18
C LYS A 85 -6.76 17.13 -2.57
N ARG A 86 -6.25 17.97 -1.67
CA ARG A 86 -7.01 19.10 -1.08
C ARG A 86 -6.81 20.38 -1.88
N GLU A 87 -5.68 20.50 -2.57
CA GLU A 87 -5.26 21.63 -3.38
C GLU A 87 -5.50 21.38 -4.87
N VAL A 88 -6.49 20.57 -5.27
CA VAL A 88 -6.75 20.28 -6.70
C VAL A 88 -7.11 21.57 -7.44
N ASP A 89 -6.07 22.19 -7.97
CA ASP A 89 -6.06 23.02 -9.14
C ASP A 89 -6.16 22.10 -10.36
N LEU A 90 -7.02 22.47 -11.30
CA LEU A 90 -7.57 21.69 -12.42
C LEU A 90 -6.55 21.13 -13.44
N TYR A 91 -5.24 21.18 -13.16
CA TYR A 91 -4.18 20.90 -14.13
C TYR A 91 -3.41 19.58 -13.93
N ASN A 92 -3.57 18.89 -12.78
CA ASN A 92 -2.67 17.79 -12.40
C ASN A 92 -3.25 16.36 -12.55
N ILE A 93 -4.42 16.21 -13.15
CA ILE A 93 -5.08 14.90 -13.33
C ILE A 93 -4.31 14.03 -14.35
N SER A 94 -3.57 14.62 -15.30
CA SER A 94 -2.85 13.86 -16.33
C SER A 94 -1.58 13.17 -15.81
N LYS A 95 -0.87 13.77 -14.85
CA LYS A 95 0.48 13.31 -14.46
C LYS A 95 0.47 12.08 -13.54
N SER A 96 -0.59 11.90 -12.74
CA SER A 96 -0.73 10.72 -11.87
C SER A 96 -0.98 9.44 -12.65
N TYR A 97 -1.61 9.53 -13.83
CA TYR A 97 -1.79 8.39 -14.72
C TYR A 97 -0.47 7.99 -15.39
N GLU A 98 0.35 8.95 -15.82
CA GLU A 98 1.65 8.66 -16.46
C GLU A 98 2.70 8.06 -15.49
N GLU A 99 2.74 8.51 -14.24
CA GLU A 99 3.71 7.98 -13.24
C GLU A 99 3.42 6.54 -12.82
N GLN A 100 2.17 6.07 -12.96
CA GLN A 100 1.78 4.68 -12.68
C GLN A 100 2.28 3.71 -13.77
N TYR A 101 2.52 4.21 -15.00
CA TYR A 101 3.05 3.44 -16.14
C TYR A 101 4.59 3.48 -16.28
N LEU A 102 5.29 4.35 -15.54
CA LEU A 102 6.74 4.56 -15.63
C LEU A 102 7.57 3.71 -14.63
N SER A 103 6.93 2.84 -13.85
CA SER A 103 7.57 1.88 -12.96
C SER A 103 8.03 0.63 -13.72
N THR A 104 9.00 0.75 -14.63
CA THR A 104 9.59 -0.42 -15.31
C THR A 104 10.59 -1.13 -14.39
N GLU A 105 10.09 -1.82 -13.36
CA GLU A 105 10.67 -3.04 -12.77
C GLU A 105 9.56 -4.03 -12.32
N GLU A 106 8.34 -3.93 -12.85
CA GLU A 106 7.42 -5.08 -12.84
C GLU A 106 7.80 -5.97 -14.02
N SER A 107 8.30 -7.16 -13.72
CA SER A 107 8.59 -8.19 -14.71
C SER A 107 7.32 -8.50 -15.51
N TYR A 108 7.43 -8.80 -16.81
CA TYR A 108 6.32 -9.40 -17.58
C TYR A 108 5.68 -10.58 -16.83
N LEU A 109 6.47 -11.32 -16.05
CA LEU A 109 6.00 -12.42 -15.21
C LEU A 109 5.14 -11.93 -14.03
N THR A 110 5.47 -10.82 -13.38
CA THR A 110 4.68 -10.31 -12.24
C THR A 110 3.33 -9.77 -12.71
N HIS A 111 3.29 -9.04 -13.83
CA HIS A 111 2.02 -8.61 -14.41
C HIS A 111 1.15 -9.80 -14.85
N ARG A 112 1.78 -10.82 -15.46
CA ARG A 112 1.08 -12.02 -15.88
C ARG A 112 0.53 -12.82 -14.70
N GLU A 113 1.31 -13.01 -13.63
CA GLU A 113 0.86 -13.68 -12.40
C GLU A 113 -0.29 -12.91 -11.72
N GLU A 114 -0.24 -11.58 -11.73
CA GLU A 114 -1.33 -10.74 -11.21
C GLU A 114 -2.59 -10.85 -12.06
N ASP A 115 -2.47 -10.79 -13.39
CA ASP A 115 -3.59 -10.93 -14.31
C ASP A 115 -4.23 -12.33 -14.21
N GLU A 116 -3.40 -13.38 -14.16
CA GLU A 116 -3.84 -14.77 -13.95
C GLU A 116 -4.58 -14.90 -12.61
N PHE A 117 -3.99 -14.38 -11.52
CA PHE A 117 -4.62 -14.39 -10.20
C PHE A 117 -6.00 -13.71 -10.21
N TRP A 118 -6.11 -12.52 -10.79
CA TRP A 118 -7.37 -11.77 -10.79
C TRP A 118 -8.43 -12.42 -11.69
N LYS A 119 -8.02 -13.02 -12.80
CA LYS A 119 -8.90 -13.77 -13.69
C LYS A 119 -9.45 -15.02 -13.02
N GLU A 120 -8.59 -15.82 -12.39
CA GLU A 120 -9.01 -17.03 -11.67
C GLU A 120 -9.85 -16.67 -10.45
N PHE A 121 -9.49 -15.63 -9.72
CA PHE A 121 -10.30 -15.15 -8.60
C PHE A 121 -11.68 -14.69 -9.04
N TYR A 122 -11.81 -14.02 -10.17
CA TYR A 122 -13.11 -13.59 -10.69
C TYR A 122 -13.96 -14.78 -11.18
N THR A 123 -13.34 -15.80 -11.78
CA THR A 123 -14.01 -17.07 -12.11
C THR A 123 -14.53 -17.76 -10.85
N GLU A 124 -13.70 -17.87 -9.82
CA GLU A 124 -14.08 -18.43 -8.53
C GLU A 124 -15.17 -17.60 -7.84
N LEU A 125 -15.10 -16.27 -7.90
CA LEU A 125 -16.14 -15.40 -7.37
C LEU A 125 -17.49 -15.71 -8.02
N LYS A 126 -17.53 -15.93 -9.34
CA LYS A 126 -18.75 -16.31 -10.08
C LYS A 126 -19.20 -17.75 -9.83
N SER A 127 -18.31 -18.64 -9.41
CA SER A 127 -18.62 -20.04 -9.11
C SER A 127 -19.45 -20.20 -7.84
N TRP A 128 -19.44 -19.19 -6.97
CA TRP A 128 -20.12 -19.22 -5.68
C TRP A 128 -21.64 -19.36 -5.82
N ASP A 129 -22.16 -20.49 -5.34
CA ASP A 129 -23.58 -20.80 -5.37
C ASP A 129 -24.41 -19.72 -4.63
N THR A 130 -25.23 -19.01 -5.42
CA THR A 130 -26.13 -17.95 -4.95
C THR A 130 -27.43 -18.49 -4.35
N THR A 131 -27.79 -19.74 -4.62
CA THR A 131 -29.09 -20.32 -4.18
C THR A 131 -29.15 -20.52 -2.68
N GLN A 132 -28.00 -20.76 -2.04
CA GLN A 132 -27.88 -20.91 -0.58
C GLN A 132 -27.67 -19.58 0.15
N MET A 133 -27.55 -18.46 -0.57
CA MET A 133 -27.28 -17.17 0.04
C MET A 133 -28.54 -16.56 0.63
N LYS A 134 -28.45 -16.05 1.87
CA LYS A 134 -29.51 -15.22 2.44
C LYS A 134 -29.62 -13.91 1.66
N GLU A 135 -30.79 -13.28 1.68
CA GLU A 135 -31.06 -12.05 0.91
C GLU A 135 -29.97 -10.96 1.08
N ASN A 136 -29.52 -10.71 2.31
CA ASN A 136 -28.45 -9.74 2.59
C ASN A 136 -27.10 -10.19 2.02
N ASP A 137 -26.77 -11.48 2.12
CA ASP A 137 -25.52 -12.01 1.56
C ASP A 137 -25.55 -11.90 0.04
N LEU A 138 -26.69 -12.18 -0.59
CA LEU A 138 -26.89 -12.06 -2.03
C LEU A 138 -26.73 -10.61 -2.51
N LYS A 139 -27.30 -9.64 -1.79
CA LYS A 139 -27.13 -8.21 -2.10
C LYS A 139 -25.66 -7.80 -2.02
N VAL A 140 -24.96 -8.18 -0.95
CA VAL A 140 -23.52 -7.88 -0.79
C VAL A 140 -22.68 -8.57 -1.86
N TYR A 141 -22.99 -9.82 -2.19
CA TYR A 141 -22.30 -10.55 -3.27
C TYR A 141 -22.44 -9.84 -4.62
N LYS A 142 -23.66 -9.47 -5.02
CA LYS A 142 -23.90 -8.70 -6.24
C LYS A 142 -23.17 -7.37 -6.24
N ALA A 143 -23.14 -6.67 -5.11
CA ALA A 143 -22.39 -5.43 -4.99
C ALA A 143 -20.87 -5.63 -5.13
N ILE A 144 -20.32 -6.73 -4.61
CA ILE A 144 -18.91 -7.08 -4.83
C ILE A 144 -18.64 -7.32 -6.32
N LEU A 145 -19.51 -8.05 -7.03
CA LEU A 145 -19.38 -8.26 -8.48
C LEU A 145 -19.37 -6.95 -9.26
N ILE A 146 -20.33 -6.06 -8.97
CA ILE A 146 -20.42 -4.74 -9.62
C ILE A 146 -19.14 -3.92 -9.38
N LEU A 147 -18.62 -3.93 -8.15
CA LEU A 147 -17.36 -3.25 -7.83
C LEU A 147 -16.14 -3.86 -8.53
N PHE A 148 -16.18 -5.16 -8.81
CA PHE A 148 -15.13 -5.84 -9.53
C PHE A 148 -15.15 -5.51 -11.03
N GLU A 149 -16.34 -5.45 -11.62
CA GLU A 149 -16.55 -5.11 -13.03
C GLU A 149 -16.26 -3.64 -13.32
N SER A 150 -16.60 -2.75 -12.38
CA SER A 150 -16.30 -1.31 -12.44
C SER A 150 -14.93 -0.96 -11.85
N LYS A 151 -14.04 -1.93 -11.61
CA LYS A 151 -12.76 -1.68 -10.92
C LYS A 151 -11.91 -0.59 -11.61
N ASP A 152 -12.02 -0.48 -12.93
CA ASP A 152 -11.27 0.48 -13.74
C ASP A 152 -11.89 1.89 -13.70
N ASP A 153 -13.16 2.01 -13.27
CA ASP A 153 -13.89 3.27 -13.09
C ASP A 153 -13.82 3.80 -11.64
N ILE A 154 -13.23 3.04 -10.71
CA ILE A 154 -13.13 3.44 -9.30
C ILE A 154 -11.90 4.34 -9.10
N ASP A 155 -12.14 5.66 -9.10
CA ASP A 155 -11.10 6.67 -8.89
C ASP A 155 -10.39 6.58 -7.51
N ILE A 156 -11.07 6.05 -6.48
CA ILE A 156 -10.56 6.03 -5.09
C ILE A 156 -10.73 4.64 -4.45
N PHE A 157 -9.69 3.83 -4.54
CA PHE A 157 -9.56 2.59 -3.77
C PHE A 157 -9.14 2.84 -2.30
N ASN A 158 -10.07 3.33 -1.49
CA ASN A 158 -9.93 3.43 -0.03
C ASN A 158 -10.91 2.47 0.65
N LYS A 159 -10.44 1.72 1.65
CA LYS A 159 -11.30 0.84 2.48
C LYS A 159 -12.62 1.52 2.89
N LYS A 160 -12.60 2.78 3.33
CA LYS A 160 -13.82 3.52 3.69
C LYS A 160 -14.71 3.82 2.48
N ALA A 161 -14.14 4.16 1.33
CA ALA A 161 -14.88 4.42 0.10
C ALA A 161 -15.54 3.15 -0.44
N ILE A 162 -14.82 2.02 -0.46
CA ILE A 162 -15.38 0.71 -0.82
C ILE A 162 -16.56 0.33 0.10
N TYR A 163 -16.46 0.60 1.41
CA TYR A 163 -17.60 0.41 2.31
C TYR A 163 -18.79 1.33 1.99
N LEU A 164 -18.55 2.56 1.53
CA LEU A 164 -19.62 3.47 1.11
C LEU A 164 -20.26 2.99 -0.18
N TYR A 165 -19.49 2.57 -1.19
CA TYR A 165 -20.05 2.02 -2.42
C TYR A 165 -20.87 0.75 -2.19
N LEU A 166 -20.35 -0.18 -1.36
CA LEU A 166 -21.13 -1.35 -0.96
C LEU A 166 -22.44 -0.95 -0.28
N ARG A 167 -22.44 0.10 0.53
CA ARG A 167 -23.64 0.60 1.20
C ARG A 167 -24.61 1.24 0.22
N GLU A 168 -24.14 2.03 -0.73
CA GLU A 168 -24.96 2.66 -1.77
C GLU A 168 -25.61 1.63 -2.69
N ILE A 169 -24.85 0.62 -3.12
CA ILE A 169 -25.36 -0.44 -4.01
C ILE A 169 -26.36 -1.35 -3.27
N THR A 170 -26.10 -1.69 -2.01
CA THR A 170 -26.93 -2.68 -1.28
C THR A 170 -28.06 -2.09 -0.46
N GLY A 171 -27.97 -0.81 -0.07
CA GLY A 171 -28.87 -0.18 0.90
C GLY A 171 -28.74 -0.71 2.34
N LEU A 172 -27.75 -1.56 2.63
CA LEU A 172 -27.60 -2.21 3.93
C LEU A 172 -26.82 -1.37 4.92
N ASN A 173 -27.04 -1.60 6.22
CA ASN A 173 -26.23 -0.96 7.26
C ASN A 173 -24.86 -1.64 7.43
N THR A 174 -23.94 -0.94 8.09
CA THR A 174 -22.55 -1.41 8.29
C THR A 174 -22.47 -2.79 8.93
N LYS A 175 -23.33 -3.10 9.90
CA LYS A 175 -23.30 -4.39 10.61
C LYS A 175 -23.70 -5.54 9.68
N GLN A 176 -24.72 -5.34 8.85
CA GLN A 176 -25.17 -6.32 7.86
C GLN A 176 -24.08 -6.59 6.82
N ILE A 177 -23.49 -5.54 6.24
CA ILE A 177 -22.41 -5.65 5.26
C ILE A 177 -21.20 -6.37 5.86
N VAL A 178 -20.75 -5.98 7.05
CA VAL A 178 -19.60 -6.62 7.72
C VAL A 178 -19.86 -8.09 8.00
N ASN A 179 -21.10 -8.47 8.37
CA ASN A 179 -21.43 -9.87 8.63
C ASN A 179 -21.36 -10.72 7.36
N SER A 180 -21.86 -10.22 6.23
CA SER A 180 -21.75 -10.91 4.93
C SER A 180 -20.30 -10.96 4.43
N LEU A 181 -19.56 -9.84 4.54
CA LEU A 181 -18.14 -9.80 4.16
C LEU A 181 -17.26 -10.76 4.95
N LYS A 182 -17.56 -11.03 6.23
CA LYS A 182 -16.83 -12.04 7.01
C LYS A 182 -16.94 -13.44 6.38
N LYS A 183 -18.09 -13.78 5.79
CA LYS A 183 -18.30 -15.06 5.11
C LYS A 183 -17.51 -15.14 3.80
N PHE A 184 -17.61 -14.10 2.97
CA PHE A 184 -16.86 -14.03 1.71
C PHE A 184 -15.35 -13.97 1.93
N ARG A 185 -14.89 -13.32 3.01
CA ARG A 185 -13.48 -13.31 3.41
C ARG A 185 -12.95 -14.71 3.69
N LYS A 186 -13.75 -15.60 4.29
CA LYS A 186 -13.34 -16.99 4.51
C LYS A 186 -13.15 -17.72 3.18
N ARG A 187 -14.06 -17.53 2.22
CA ARG A 187 -13.96 -18.13 0.88
C ARG A 187 -12.73 -17.61 0.11
N TYR A 188 -12.48 -16.29 0.18
CA TYR A 188 -11.26 -15.69 -0.38
C TYR A 188 -9.99 -16.30 0.22
N TYR A 189 -9.95 -16.52 1.54
CA TYR A 189 -8.77 -17.14 2.16
C TYR A 189 -8.54 -18.57 1.69
N ASN A 190 -9.60 -19.35 1.49
CA ASN A 190 -9.48 -20.70 0.93
C ASN A 190 -8.91 -20.63 -0.49
N PHE A 191 -9.51 -19.83 -1.37
CA PHE A 191 -8.99 -19.61 -2.72
C PHE A 191 -7.52 -19.18 -2.72
N LYS A 192 -7.16 -18.23 -1.85
CA LYS A 192 -5.78 -17.72 -1.77
C LYS A 192 -4.81 -18.80 -1.30
N GLN A 193 -5.21 -19.64 -0.36
CA GLN A 193 -4.41 -20.79 0.05
C GLN A 193 -4.23 -21.76 -1.11
N ASP A 194 -5.30 -22.12 -1.81
CA ASP A 194 -5.27 -23.05 -2.93
C ASP A 194 -4.38 -22.52 -4.09
N TRP A 195 -4.45 -21.22 -4.37
CA TRP A 195 -3.54 -20.53 -5.29
C TRP A 195 -2.08 -20.58 -4.82
N ASP A 196 -1.81 -20.29 -3.56
CA ASP A 196 -0.44 -20.22 -3.02
C ASP A 196 0.24 -21.61 -2.98
N VAL A 197 -0.53 -22.71 -2.90
CA VAL A 197 -0.01 -24.08 -3.07
C VAL A 197 -0.05 -24.61 -4.51
N GLY A 198 -0.54 -23.82 -5.47
CA GLY A 198 -0.62 -24.20 -6.89
C GLY A 198 -1.66 -25.28 -7.20
N ALA A 199 -2.71 -25.38 -6.38
CA ALA A 199 -3.85 -26.28 -6.62
C ALA A 199 -4.85 -25.70 -7.64
N ILE A 200 -4.73 -24.41 -7.96
CA ILE A 200 -5.49 -23.63 -8.94
C ILE A 200 -4.47 -22.84 -9.77
#